data_AF-A0A9P2XG72-F1
#
_entry.id   AF-A0A9P2XG72-F1
#
_cell.length_a   1.000
_cell.length_b   1.000
_cell.length_c   1.000
_cell.angle_alpha   90.00
_cell.angle_beta   90.00
_cell.angle_gamma   90.00
#
_symmetry.space_group_name_H-M   'P 1'
#
loop_
_entity.id
_entity.type
_entity.pdbx_description
1 polymer ?
#
loop_
_entity_poly.entity_id
_entity_poly.type
_entity_poly.pdbx_seq_one_letter_code
_entity_poly.pdbx_strand_id
1 'polypeptide(L)'
;EHAGDLNQLTESLDKEHMYYQNMRQAMLMRAKALNCTFDKQRGTWISPPEFNGISDQQRDELQNFIAERGLDVKTVCEHFGIDALIQIEAAKLTAVKQEIETLAKTGMTA
;
A
#
# COMPACT_ATOMS: atom_id res chain seq x y z
N GLU A 1 -14.13 -1.83 -0.43
CA GLU A 1 -15.41 -2.55 -0.66
C GLU A 1 -15.37 -4.04 -0.25
N HIS A 2 -14.30 -4.79 -0.50
CA HIS A 2 -14.25 -6.25 -0.27
C HIS A 2 -14.50 -6.78 1.16
N ALA A 3 -14.15 -6.02 2.20
CA ALA A 3 -14.35 -6.50 3.57
C ALA A 3 -15.81 -6.45 4.03
N GLY A 4 -16.63 -5.55 3.46
CA GLY A 4 -18.06 -5.47 3.75
C GLY A 4 -18.78 -6.76 3.37
N ASP A 5 -18.56 -7.24 2.15
CA ASP A 5 -19.12 -8.50 1.65
C ASP A 5 -18.68 -9.70 2.50
N LEU A 6 -17.41 -9.76 2.90
CA LEU A 6 -16.89 -10.82 3.76
C LEU A 6 -17.53 -10.80 5.16
N ASN A 7 -17.82 -9.61 5.71
CA ASN A 7 -18.54 -9.47 6.98
C ASN A 7 -19.97 -9.99 6.86
N GLN A 8 -20.69 -9.58 5.81
CA GLN A 8 -22.06 -10.06 5.55
C GLN A 8 -22.11 -11.59 5.39
N LEU A 9 -21.16 -12.18 4.66
CA LEU A 9 -21.04 -13.62 4.50
C LEU A 9 -20.70 -14.32 5.83
N THR A 10 -19.87 -13.69 6.68
CA THR A 10 -19.52 -14.23 8.01
C THR A 10 -20.73 -14.27 8.93
N GLU A 11 -21.57 -13.23 8.90
CA GLU A 11 -22.80 -13.15 9.69
C GLU A 11 -23.86 -14.14 9.21
N SER A 12 -23.92 -14.40 7.90
CA SER A 12 -24.89 -15.31 7.30
C SER A 12 -24.52 -16.79 7.43
N LEU A 13 -23.31 -17.11 7.91
CA LEU A 13 -22.84 -18.48 8.07
C LEU A 13 -23.46 -19.14 9.31
N ASP A 14 -24.32 -20.13 9.08
CA ASP A 14 -24.83 -21.01 10.12
C ASP A 14 -23.73 -21.95 10.62
N LYS A 15 -23.45 -21.89 11.93
CA LYS A 15 -22.43 -22.69 12.62
C LYS A 15 -22.83 -24.15 12.81
N GLU A 16 -24.12 -24.45 12.79
CA GLU A 16 -24.65 -25.81 12.95
C GLU A 16 -24.74 -26.55 11.61
N HIS A 17 -24.53 -25.84 10.50
CA HIS A 17 -24.58 -26.42 9.17
C HIS A 17 -23.44 -27.45 8.97
N MET A 18 -23.77 -28.61 8.38
CA MET A 18 -22.83 -29.72 8.17
C MET A 18 -21.56 -29.33 7.37
N TYR A 19 -21.66 -28.29 6.53
CA TYR A 19 -20.54 -27.78 5.71
C TYR A 19 -19.89 -26.51 6.26
N TYR A 20 -20.23 -26.08 7.48
CA TYR A 20 -19.73 -24.83 8.07
C TYR A 20 -18.20 -24.70 7.96
N GLN A 21 -17.45 -25.76 8.31
CA GLN A 21 -15.99 -25.76 8.24
C GLN A 21 -15.46 -25.55 6.81
N ASN A 22 -16.08 -26.21 5.82
CA ASN A 22 -15.67 -26.07 4.42
C ASN A 22 -15.97 -24.66 3.90
N MET A 23 -17.14 -24.11 4.21
CA MET A 23 -17.51 -22.75 3.83
C MET A 23 -16.59 -21.71 4.50
N ARG A 24 -16.26 -21.91 5.77
CA ARG A 24 -15.32 -21.05 6.49
C ARG A 24 -13.93 -21.06 5.87
N GLN A 25 -13.42 -22.22 5.45
CA GLN A 25 -12.14 -22.33 4.76
C GLN A 25 -12.16 -21.64 3.39
N ALA A 26 -13.23 -21.81 2.62
CA ALA A 26 -13.41 -21.12 1.34
C ALA A 26 -13.38 -19.58 1.51
N MET A 27 -14.04 -19.07 2.55
CA MET A 27 -13.99 -17.65 2.88
C MET A 27 -12.59 -17.18 3.29
N LEU A 28 -11.87 -17.95 4.11
CA LEU A 28 -10.49 -17.63 4.48
C LEU A 28 -9.58 -17.54 3.25
N MET A 29 -9.72 -18.47 2.31
CA MET A 29 -8.97 -18.44 1.05
C MET A 29 -9.32 -17.21 0.21
N ARG A 30 -10.61 -16.87 0.11
CA ARG A 30 -11.05 -15.69 -0.64
C ARG A 30 -10.56 -14.39 0.00
N ALA A 31 -10.65 -14.27 1.32
CA ALA A 31 -10.15 -13.10 2.04
C ALA A 31 -8.64 -12.93 1.87
N LYS A 32 -7.87 -14.02 1.90
CA LYS A 32 -6.43 -14.00 1.62
C LYS A 32 -6.13 -13.52 0.20
N ALA A 33 -6.88 -13.99 -0.80
CA ALA A 33 -6.72 -13.53 -2.18
C ALA A 33 -7.05 -12.04 -2.36
N LEU A 34 -7.92 -11.48 -1.51
CA LEU A 34 -8.31 -10.07 -1.49
C LEU A 34 -7.46 -9.22 -0.53
N ASN A 35 -6.39 -9.78 0.05
CA ASN A 35 -5.57 -9.16 1.09
C ASN A 35 -6.37 -8.60 2.27
N CYS A 36 -7.55 -9.16 2.55
CA CYS A 36 -8.36 -8.78 3.69
C CYS A 36 -7.86 -9.54 4.93
N THR A 37 -7.83 -8.85 6.06
CA THR A 37 -7.39 -9.41 7.35
C THR A 37 -8.57 -9.49 8.31
N PHE A 38 -8.59 -10.49 9.20
CA PHE A 38 -9.66 -10.62 10.20
C PHE A 38 -9.21 -10.04 11.53
N ASP A 39 -9.87 -8.98 11.99
CA ASP A 39 -9.68 -8.40 13.31
C ASP A 39 -10.44 -9.22 14.35
N LYS A 40 -9.69 -9.94 15.19
CA LYS A 40 -10.27 -10.80 16.23
C LYS A 40 -10.90 -10.01 17.39
N GLN A 41 -10.47 -8.78 17.64
CA GLN A 41 -11.03 -7.95 18.70
C GLN A 41 -12.40 -7.40 18.29
N ARG A 42 -12.51 -6.97 17.02
CA ARG A 42 -13.75 -6.44 16.47
C ARG A 42 -14.67 -7.52 15.91
N GLY A 43 -14.13 -8.71 15.63
CA GLY A 43 -14.87 -9.81 15.02
C GLY A 43 -15.20 -9.58 13.54
N THR A 44 -14.45 -8.72 12.84
CA THR A 44 -14.76 -8.26 11.49
C THR A 44 -13.55 -8.35 10.57
N TRP A 45 -13.80 -8.60 9.27
CA TRP A 45 -12.84 -8.41 8.20
C TRP A 45 -12.54 -6.93 7.99
N ILE A 46 -11.27 -6.64 7.74
CA ILE A 46 -10.72 -5.34 7.40
C ILE A 46 -10.11 -5.46 6.00
N SER A 47 -10.46 -4.53 5.12
CA SER A 47 -9.87 -4.45 3.79
C SER A 47 -8.37 -4.17 3.90
N PRO A 48 -7.57 -4.53 2.88
CA PRO A 48 -6.21 -4.00 2.81
C PRO A 48 -6.25 -2.48 2.94
N PRO A 49 -5.24 -1.85 3.57
CA PRO A 49 -5.13 -0.41 3.56
C PRO A 49 -5.24 0.09 2.12
N GLU A 50 -6.06 1.11 1.90
CA GLU A 50 -6.03 1.81 0.62
C GLU A 50 -4.60 2.31 0.38
N PHE A 51 -4.23 2.43 -0.89
CA PHE A 51 -2.92 2.97 -1.24
C PHE A 51 -2.74 4.33 -0.55
N ASN A 52 -1.81 4.38 0.40
CA ASN A 52 -1.55 5.58 1.18
C ASN A 52 -0.34 6.30 0.58
N GLY A 53 -0.62 7.11 -0.44
CA GLY A 53 0.37 7.99 -1.05
C GLY A 53 0.90 9.05 -0.08
N ILE A 54 2.03 9.66 -0.43
CA ILE A 54 2.51 10.85 0.26
C ILE A 54 1.49 11.99 0.16
N SER A 55 1.43 12.86 1.17
CA SER A 55 0.59 14.05 1.11
C SER A 55 1.13 15.08 0.12
N ASP A 56 0.30 16.06 -0.26
CA ASP A 56 0.74 17.20 -1.08
C ASP A 56 1.95 17.93 -0.46
N GLN A 57 1.94 18.12 0.85
CA GLN A 57 3.06 18.72 1.57
C GLN A 57 4.33 17.86 1.47
N GLN A 58 4.21 16.55 1.69
CA GLN A 58 5.35 15.63 1.58
C GLN A 58 5.90 15.57 0.16
N ARG A 59 5.04 15.65 -0.86
CA ARG A 59 5.43 15.77 -2.26
C ARG A 59 6.22 17.05 -2.49
N ASP A 60 5.74 18.19 -2.00
CA ASP A 60 6.40 19.48 -2.20
C ASP A 60 7.76 19.53 -1.50
N GLU A 61 7.85 18.98 -0.29
CA GLU A 61 9.12 18.76 0.41
C GLU A 61 10.06 17.85 -0.38
N LEU A 62 9.54 16.79 -1.00
CA LEU A 62 10.34 15.88 -1.81
C LEU A 62 10.83 16.54 -3.11
N GLN A 63 10.01 17.37 -3.75
CA GLN A 63 10.41 18.15 -4.93
C GLN A 63 11.57 19.10 -4.60
N ASN A 64 11.48 19.83 -3.48
CA ASN A 64 12.56 20.68 -3.01
C ASN A 64 13.83 19.88 -2.71
N PHE A 65 13.69 18.74 -2.04
CA PHE A 65 14.81 17.84 -1.74
C PHE A 65 15.52 17.34 -3.02
N ILE A 66 14.77 16.99 -4.06
CA ILE A 66 15.31 16.58 -5.36
C ILE A 66 16.08 17.74 -6.01
N ALA A 67 15.48 18.94 -6.03
CA ALA A 67 16.09 20.13 -6.61
C ALA A 67 17.38 20.55 -5.89
N GLU A 68 17.42 20.48 -4.55
CA GLU A 68 18.62 20.75 -3.75
C GLU A 68 19.79 19.83 -4.07
N ARG A 69 19.51 18.62 -4.59
CA ARG A 69 20.54 17.67 -5.02
C ARG A 69 20.88 17.74 -6.50
N GLY A 70 20.38 18.77 -7.19
CA GLY A 70 20.66 19.01 -8.60
C GLY A 70 20.01 17.99 -9.54
N LEU A 71 19.02 17.24 -9.05
CA LEU A 71 18.25 16.30 -9.85
C LEU A 71 16.95 16.96 -10.33
N ASP A 72 16.38 16.44 -11.40
CA ASP A 72 15.05 16.81 -11.85
C ASP A 72 14.02 15.73 -11.47
N VAL A 73 12.78 16.17 -11.22
CA VAL A 73 11.68 15.29 -10.80
C VAL A 73 11.40 14.20 -11.84
N LYS A 74 11.59 14.48 -13.13
CA LYS A 74 11.31 13.53 -14.20
C LYS A 74 12.29 12.36 -14.16
N THR A 75 13.58 12.61 -14.06
CA THR A 75 14.61 11.58 -13.89
C THR A 75 14.34 10.72 -12.65
N VAL A 76 13.91 11.34 -11.55
CA VAL A 76 13.55 10.62 -10.32
C VAL A 76 12.32 9.73 -10.54
N CYS A 77 11.26 10.26 -11.15
CA CYS A 77 10.06 9.48 -11.50
C CYS A 77 10.38 8.30 -12.43
N GLU A 78 11.22 8.51 -13.46
CA GLU A 78 11.67 7.46 -14.37
C GLU A 78 12.46 6.37 -13.65
N HIS A 79 13.35 6.74 -12.73
CA HIS A 79 14.13 5.80 -11.90
C HIS A 79 13.23 4.91 -11.04
N PHE A 80 12.19 5.48 -10.44
CA PHE A 80 11.22 4.74 -9.62
C PHE A 80 10.13 4.03 -10.44
N GLY A 81 10.07 4.25 -11.77
CA GLY A 81 9.04 3.69 -12.63
C GLY A 81 7.62 4.20 -12.32
N ILE A 82 7.51 5.45 -11.87
CA ILE A 82 6.24 6.10 -11.51
C ILE A 82 5.98 7.31 -12.41
N ASP A 83 4.71 7.68 -12.60
CA ASP A 83 4.38 8.87 -13.41
C ASP A 83 4.56 10.17 -12.62
N ALA A 84 4.32 10.12 -11.30
CA ALA A 84 4.35 11.28 -10.43
C ALA A 84 4.75 10.90 -9.00
N LEU A 85 5.46 11.80 -8.31
CA LEU A 85 5.90 11.60 -6.91
C LEU A 85 4.76 11.27 -5.94
N ILE A 86 3.52 11.69 -6.22
CA ILE A 86 2.35 11.39 -5.39
C ILE A 86 2.04 9.88 -5.34
N GLN A 87 2.53 9.10 -6.32
CA GLN A 87 2.42 7.64 -6.35
C GLN A 87 3.44 6.96 -5.44
N ILE A 88 4.29 7.71 -4.74
CA ILE A 88 5.14 7.17 -3.67
C ILE A 88 4.29 6.89 -2.44
N GLU A 89 4.40 5.67 -1.92
CA GLU A 89 3.76 5.28 -0.68
C GLU A 89 4.42 6.00 0.52
N ALA A 90 3.61 6.60 1.40
CA ALA A 90 4.10 7.39 2.52
C ALA A 90 5.07 6.63 3.44
N ALA A 91 4.83 5.33 3.63
CA ALA A 91 5.70 4.46 4.43
C ALA A 91 7.11 4.28 3.82
N LYS A 92 7.25 4.48 2.51
CA LYS A 92 8.52 4.33 1.78
C LYS A 92 9.26 5.66 1.58
N LEU A 93 8.68 6.79 1.96
CA LEU A 93 9.24 8.12 1.70
C LEU A 93 10.68 8.28 2.20
N THR A 94 11.01 7.76 3.39
CA THR A 94 12.38 7.82 3.93
C THR A 94 13.38 7.04 3.08
N ALA A 95 13.00 5.84 2.62
CA ALA A 95 13.84 5.02 1.76
C ALA A 95 14.04 5.68 0.39
N VAL A 96 12.97 6.25 -0.18
CA VAL A 96 13.01 7.01 -1.43
C VAL A 96 13.98 8.20 -1.32
N LYS A 97 13.93 8.97 -0.22
CA LYS A 97 14.87 10.06 0.02
C LYS A 97 16.33 9.57 0.01
N GLN A 98 16.64 8.47 0.68
CA GLN A 98 17.99 7.88 0.71
C GLN A 98 18.47 7.42 -0.68
N GLU A 99 17.57 6.85 -1.47
CA GLU A 99 17.88 6.42 -2.83
C GLU A 99 18.13 7.62 -3.76
N ILE A 100 17.35 8.69 -3.63
CA ILE A 100 17.59 9.97 -4.34
C ILE A 100 18.97 10.55 -3.97
N GLU A 101 19.39 10.47 -2.70
CA GLU A 101 20.74 10.91 -2.32
C GLU A 101 21.84 10.09 -3.01
N THR A 102 21.62 8.79 -3.15
CA THR A 102 22.54 7.89 -3.82
C THR A 102 22.59 8.23 -5.31
N LEU A 103 21.43 8.37 -5.95
CA LEU A 103 21.30 8.75 -7.36
C LEU A 103 22.03 10.07 -7.66
N ALA A 104 21.85 11.09 -6.81
CA ALA A 104 22.53 12.36 -6.96
C ALA A 104 24.06 12.21 -6.89
N LYS A 105 24.57 11.41 -5.94
CA LYS A 105 26.01 11.15 -5.80
C LYS A 105 26.58 10.38 -6.99
N THR A 106 25.85 9.38 -7.51
CA THR A 106 26.32 8.56 -8.64
C THR A 106 26.24 9.33 -9.97
N GLY A 107 25.21 10.17 -10.15
CA GLY A 107 25.08 11.05 -11.32
C GLY A 107 26.16 12.14 -11.40
N MET A 108 26.71 12.57 -10.26
CA MET A 108 27.84 13.52 -10.20
C MET A 108 29.21 12.87 -10.49
N THR A 109 29.29 11.55 -10.57
CA THR A 109 30.55 10.81 -10.81
C THR A 109 30.76 10.34 -12.25
N ALA A 110 29.93 10.81 -13.21
CA ALA A 110 30.05 10.50 -14.63
C ALA A 110 30.63 11.68 -15.43
#